data_AF-A0A3G5UK91-F1
#
_entry.id   AF-A0A3G5UK91-F1
#
_cell.length_a   1.000
_cell.length_b   1.000
_cell.length_c   1.000
_cell.angle_alpha   90.00
_cell.angle_beta   90.00
_cell.angle_gamma   90.00
#
_symmetry.space_group_name_H-M   'P 1'
#
loop_
_entity.id
_entity.type
_entity.pdbx_description
1 polymer ?
#
loop_
_entity_poly.entity_id
_entity_poly.type
_entity_poly.pdbx_seq_one_letter_code
_entity_poly.pdbx_strand_id
1 'polypeptide(L)'
;MFSNFRQAFKRDENTIPNIPQEVLEVLSEELGGGLKYVPIDERHVKVVAEEGSDVKFTLSNIKVKLPDGLQLSSPEELQEFLYRTQQIVETDGVSVVINGERKPIAELVKDPFRPKRYLDGKTKFELVPEPFPEPKPLEVAYEEGGIFKVFHVQRQPLADMKKSLFKTVDNGSLEITFIVNEETGSLTFNVNTILSKAKNIEEIIETLKLYIGFINGKVQLAGTIQTPFMNDNEERSVNGALHYWEKVLAISEKLNVKFNPHEEIDEKGMFYIEKLYRSLIEGAPYKIPVNVEDFTTTTSEPLNTSEYIEKDGMAFQYAQEESVKLYGATLTIFSAVALLNCKVTDIEAVEKNKYKFKIEPAYGENIEQAAQHFTNRQELDGLFTPPENALKVLSKAKDLDKNKPSN
;
A
#
# COMPACT_ATOMS: atom_id res chain seq x y z
N MET A 1 80.33 -18.35 11.74
CA MET A 1 79.07 -19.05 11.36
C MET A 1 77.96 -18.55 12.28
N PHE A 2 77.27 -17.47 11.88
CA PHE A 2 76.01 -17.06 12.47
C PHE A 2 75.01 -17.09 11.33
N SER A 3 74.34 -18.22 11.18
CA SER A 3 73.24 -18.42 10.25
C SER A 3 72.10 -17.48 10.61
N ASN A 4 71.57 -16.81 9.59
CA ASN A 4 70.48 -15.84 9.64
C ASN A 4 69.26 -16.37 10.42
N PHE A 5 69.12 -15.98 11.69
CA PHE A 5 67.92 -16.18 12.51
C PHE A 5 66.67 -15.55 11.87
N ARG A 6 66.85 -14.56 10.98
CA ARG A 6 65.78 -13.90 10.21
C ARG A 6 65.27 -14.69 9.00
N GLN A 7 65.95 -15.75 8.55
CA GLN A 7 65.49 -16.55 7.41
C GLN A 7 64.54 -17.70 7.79
N ALA A 8 64.45 -18.06 9.07
CA ALA A 8 63.51 -19.08 9.55
C ALA A 8 62.07 -18.54 9.78
N PHE A 9 61.86 -17.22 9.69
CA PHE A 9 60.56 -16.57 9.94
C PHE A 9 60.05 -15.76 8.73
N LYS A 10 60.17 -16.31 7.52
CA LYS A 10 59.36 -15.83 6.40
C LYS A 10 57.92 -16.31 6.62
N ARG A 11 57.09 -15.45 7.20
CA ARG A 11 55.63 -15.65 7.24
C ARG A 11 55.09 -15.52 5.82
N ASP A 12 54.32 -16.51 5.37
CA ASP A 12 53.43 -16.36 4.23
C ASP A 12 52.40 -15.27 4.57
N GLU A 13 52.35 -14.22 3.75
CA GLU A 13 51.40 -13.10 3.91
C GLU A 13 49.94 -13.50 3.57
N ASN A 14 49.71 -14.78 3.20
CA ASN A 14 48.38 -15.34 2.90
C ASN A 14 47.85 -16.34 3.94
N THR A 15 48.55 -16.52 5.07
CA THR A 15 48.00 -17.24 6.23
C THR A 15 47.51 -16.23 7.26
N ILE A 16 46.18 -16.11 7.38
CA ILE A 16 45.48 -15.49 8.51
C ILE A 16 46.17 -15.98 9.81
N PRO A 17 46.72 -15.10 10.66
CA PRO A 17 47.42 -15.54 11.86
C PRO A 17 46.40 -16.14 12.85
N ASN A 18 46.30 -17.46 12.86
CA ASN A 18 45.52 -18.18 13.87
C ASN A 18 46.12 -17.94 15.26
N ILE A 19 45.25 -17.69 16.24
CA ILE A 19 45.62 -17.67 17.66
C ILE A 19 46.30 -19.01 17.99
N PRO A 20 47.53 -19.03 18.54
CA PRO A 20 48.25 -20.28 18.77
C PRO A 20 47.47 -21.25 19.66
N GLN A 21 47.52 -22.53 19.33
CA GLN A 21 46.77 -23.57 20.05
C GLN A 21 47.18 -23.64 21.53
N GLU A 22 48.46 -23.42 21.81
CA GLU A 22 49.01 -23.38 23.17
C GLU A 22 48.40 -22.24 23.99
N VAL A 23 48.08 -21.11 23.35
CA VAL A 23 47.37 -19.99 23.99
C VAL A 23 45.92 -20.39 24.29
N LEU A 24 45.25 -21.09 23.37
CA LEU A 24 43.87 -21.56 23.59
C LEU A 24 43.78 -22.60 24.71
N GLU A 25 44.74 -23.53 24.79
CA GLU A 25 44.79 -24.58 25.83
C GLU A 25 44.96 -23.96 27.22
N VAL A 26 45.98 -23.11 27.41
CA VAL A 26 46.22 -22.42 28.69
C VAL A 26 45.01 -21.60 29.13
N LEU A 27 44.41 -20.84 28.19
CA LEU A 27 43.23 -20.04 28.51
C LEU A 27 42.00 -20.89 28.83
N SER A 28 41.90 -22.10 28.25
CA SER A 28 40.78 -23.01 28.50
C SER A 28 40.91 -23.72 29.85
N GLU A 29 42.13 -24.03 30.29
CA GLU A 29 42.38 -24.56 31.65
C GLU A 29 41.89 -23.59 32.74
N GLU A 30 42.00 -22.27 32.52
CA GLU A 30 41.54 -21.23 33.45
C GLU A 30 40.00 -21.11 33.55
N LEU A 31 39.26 -21.65 32.57
CA LEU A 31 37.78 -21.61 32.58
C LEU A 31 37.17 -22.60 33.58
N GLY A 32 37.87 -23.68 33.93
CA GLY A 32 37.33 -24.81 34.67
C GLY A 32 36.70 -25.88 33.76
N GLY A 33 36.38 -27.04 34.33
CA GLY A 33 36.00 -28.25 33.57
C GLY A 33 34.73 -28.10 32.72
N GLY A 34 34.77 -28.64 31.49
CA GLY A 34 33.65 -28.70 30.55
C GLY A 34 33.51 -27.49 29.63
N LEU A 35 34.48 -26.55 29.65
CA LEU A 35 34.51 -25.36 28.81
C LEU A 35 35.86 -25.20 28.10
N LYS A 36 35.82 -24.62 26.90
CA LYS A 36 37.03 -24.22 26.16
C LYS A 36 36.85 -22.92 25.41
N TYR A 37 37.95 -22.26 25.09
CA TYR A 37 37.97 -21.13 24.17
C TYR A 37 38.09 -21.59 22.72
N VAL A 38 37.28 -21.01 21.83
CA VAL A 38 37.42 -21.13 20.38
C VAL A 38 37.58 -19.76 19.72
N PRO A 39 38.42 -19.63 18.69
CA PRO A 39 38.56 -18.37 17.95
C PRO A 39 37.23 -17.92 17.32
N ILE A 40 36.94 -16.62 17.41
CA ILE A 40 35.87 -15.94 16.67
C ILE A 40 36.48 -15.27 15.42
N ASP A 41 37.64 -14.65 15.59
CA ASP A 41 38.44 -13.99 14.57
C ASP A 41 39.93 -14.05 14.93
N GLU A 42 40.80 -13.33 14.20
CA GLU A 42 42.26 -13.29 14.41
C GLU A 42 42.70 -12.79 15.80
N ARG A 43 41.80 -12.15 16.56
CA ARG A 43 42.12 -11.45 17.80
C ARG A 43 41.21 -11.80 18.95
N HIS A 44 40.06 -12.43 18.72
CA HIS A 44 39.08 -12.71 19.76
C HIS A 44 38.78 -14.20 19.88
N VAL A 45 38.56 -14.64 21.12
CA VAL A 45 38.11 -15.99 21.46
C VAL A 45 36.79 -15.92 22.23
N LYS A 46 35.92 -16.92 22.05
CA LYS A 46 34.69 -17.12 22.83
C LYS A 46 34.73 -18.42 23.63
N VAL A 47 34.05 -18.43 24.75
CA VAL A 47 33.80 -19.66 25.53
C VAL A 47 32.74 -20.51 24.83
N VAL A 48 33.00 -21.82 24.73
CA VAL A 48 32.03 -22.83 24.31
C VAL A 48 32.09 -24.05 25.23
N ALA A 49 30.98 -24.78 25.36
CA ALA A 49 30.96 -26.05 26.06
C ALA A 49 31.75 -27.11 25.28
N GLU A 50 32.46 -27.95 26.01
CA GLU A 50 33.05 -29.17 25.44
C GLU A 50 31.96 -30.18 25.12
N GLU A 51 32.17 -30.94 24.06
CA GLU A 51 31.20 -31.93 23.59
C GLU A 51 30.92 -32.96 24.70
N GLY A 52 29.64 -33.15 25.04
CA GLY A 52 29.21 -34.03 26.13
C GLY A 52 29.28 -33.44 27.55
N SER A 53 29.59 -32.15 27.70
CA SER A 53 29.59 -31.47 29.01
C SER A 53 28.28 -30.74 29.30
N ASP A 54 27.71 -30.96 30.48
CA ASP A 54 26.58 -30.18 31.01
C ASP A 54 27.10 -28.91 31.69
N VAL A 55 27.01 -27.76 31.02
CA VAL A 55 27.41 -26.46 31.58
C VAL A 55 26.19 -25.63 31.93
N LYS A 56 26.13 -25.15 33.18
CA LYS A 56 25.07 -24.24 33.64
C LYS A 56 25.56 -22.80 33.68
N PHE A 57 24.88 -21.93 32.95
CA PHE A 57 25.09 -20.48 32.99
C PHE A 57 23.95 -19.81 33.77
N THR A 58 24.28 -18.90 34.67
CA THR A 58 23.29 -18.03 35.33
C THR A 58 23.67 -16.56 35.13
N LEU A 59 22.73 -15.81 34.57
CA LEU A 59 22.81 -14.36 34.37
C LEU A 59 21.91 -13.67 35.42
N SER A 60 22.44 -12.62 36.05
CA SER A 60 21.67 -11.82 37.02
C SER A 60 21.16 -10.53 36.37
N ASN A 61 20.10 -9.93 36.94
CA ASN A 61 19.58 -8.60 36.58
C ASN A 61 19.15 -8.42 35.11
N ILE A 62 18.54 -9.44 34.52
CA ILE A 62 17.93 -9.33 33.19
C ILE A 62 16.65 -8.49 33.30
N LYS A 63 16.57 -7.37 32.54
CA LYS A 63 15.39 -6.50 32.51
C LYS A 63 14.49 -6.83 31.31
N VAL A 64 13.57 -7.77 31.50
CA VAL A 64 12.59 -8.16 30.46
C VAL A 64 11.28 -7.38 30.65
N LYS A 65 10.62 -7.02 29.55
CA LYS A 65 9.28 -6.42 29.59
C LYS A 65 8.26 -7.52 29.38
N LEU A 66 7.63 -7.97 30.46
CA LEU A 66 6.61 -9.01 30.40
C LEU A 66 5.21 -8.38 30.35
N PRO A 67 4.27 -8.94 29.57
CA PRO A 67 2.86 -8.63 29.70
C PRO A 67 2.34 -8.93 31.11
N ASP A 68 1.30 -8.21 31.51
CA ASP A 68 0.67 -8.42 32.82
C ASP A 68 0.21 -9.87 33.01
N GLY A 69 0.58 -10.46 34.16
CA GLY A 69 0.20 -11.82 34.52
C GLY A 69 1.03 -12.93 33.85
N LEU A 70 1.94 -12.62 32.92
CA LEU A 70 2.86 -13.61 32.37
C LEU A 70 4.00 -13.88 33.37
N GLN A 71 4.17 -15.14 33.75
CA GLN A 71 5.32 -15.60 34.53
C GLN A 71 6.13 -16.60 33.71
N LEU A 72 7.43 -16.38 33.63
CA LEU A 72 8.38 -17.29 33.01
C LEU A 72 9.05 -18.12 34.11
N SER A 73 9.02 -19.44 33.95
CA SER A 73 9.42 -20.41 34.97
C SER A 73 10.77 -21.07 34.66
N SER A 74 11.31 -20.89 33.45
CA SER A 74 12.59 -21.48 33.05
C SER A 74 13.42 -20.58 32.10
N PRO A 75 14.75 -20.82 32.00
CA PRO A 75 15.59 -20.16 31.00
C PRO A 75 15.15 -20.40 29.56
N GLU A 76 14.60 -21.57 29.25
CA GLU A 76 14.09 -21.93 27.93
C GLU A 76 12.83 -21.11 27.59
N GLU A 77 11.91 -20.94 28.55
CA GLU A 77 10.75 -20.06 28.39
C GLU A 77 11.17 -18.60 28.20
N LEU A 78 12.25 -18.16 28.87
CA LEU A 78 12.83 -16.84 28.65
C LEU A 78 13.41 -16.72 27.24
N GLN A 79 14.24 -17.67 26.80
CA GLN A 79 14.81 -17.64 25.46
C GLN A 79 13.72 -17.62 24.38
N GLU A 80 12.71 -18.46 24.54
CA GLU A 80 11.56 -18.52 23.62
C GLU A 80 10.77 -17.21 23.64
N PHE A 81 10.53 -16.61 24.82
CA PHE A 81 9.86 -15.31 24.92
C PHE A 81 10.65 -14.20 24.22
N LEU A 82 11.98 -14.14 24.43
CA LEU A 82 12.84 -13.15 23.76
C LEU A 82 12.83 -13.36 22.24
N TYR A 83 12.85 -14.60 21.77
CA TYR A 83 12.72 -14.93 20.36
C TYR A 83 11.36 -14.50 19.79
N ARG A 84 10.25 -14.83 20.46
CA ARG A 84 8.89 -14.47 20.02
C ARG A 84 8.64 -12.97 19.96
N THR A 85 9.26 -12.21 20.85
CA THR A 85 9.12 -10.75 20.92
C THR A 85 10.23 -10.02 20.17
N GLN A 86 11.25 -10.73 19.69
CA GLN A 86 12.51 -10.17 19.17
C GLN A 86 13.09 -9.11 20.12
N GLN A 87 12.88 -9.28 21.43
CA GLN A 87 13.29 -8.32 22.43
C GLN A 87 14.78 -8.50 22.74
N ILE A 88 15.57 -7.46 22.45
CA ILE A 88 16.94 -7.35 22.94
C ILE A 88 16.89 -6.96 24.42
N VAL A 89 17.63 -7.69 25.26
CA VAL A 89 17.69 -7.40 26.69
C VAL A 89 19.10 -7.07 27.12
N GLU A 90 19.25 -5.91 27.75
CA GLU A 90 20.49 -5.54 28.42
C GLU A 90 20.57 -6.22 29.79
N THR A 91 21.75 -6.73 30.12
CA THR A 91 22.14 -7.08 31.49
C THR A 91 23.20 -6.11 31.99
N ASP A 92 23.03 -5.63 33.22
CA ASP A 92 24.05 -4.91 33.98
C ASP A 92 24.93 -5.87 34.80
N GLY A 93 24.71 -7.18 34.66
CA GLY A 93 25.44 -8.24 35.31
C GLY A 93 26.89 -8.29 34.81
N VAL A 94 27.79 -7.62 35.51
CA VAL A 94 29.26 -7.69 35.35
C VAL A 94 29.84 -9.10 35.55
N SER A 95 29.01 -10.08 35.92
CA SER A 95 29.42 -11.45 36.18
C SER A 95 28.37 -12.48 35.77
N VAL A 96 28.82 -13.60 35.23
CA VAL A 96 28.05 -14.82 34.98
C VAL A 96 28.43 -15.90 36.00
N VAL A 97 27.49 -16.75 36.39
CA VAL A 97 27.82 -17.96 37.16
C VAL A 97 27.93 -19.11 36.18
N ILE A 98 29.08 -19.77 36.14
CA ILE A 98 29.38 -20.93 35.30
C ILE A 98 29.69 -22.09 36.24
N ASN A 99 28.91 -23.17 36.19
CA ASN A 99 29.11 -24.36 37.04
C ASN A 99 29.22 -24.04 38.55
N GLY A 100 28.49 -23.01 39.00
CA GLY A 100 28.50 -22.55 40.39
C GLY A 100 29.59 -21.52 40.73
N GLU A 101 30.54 -21.27 39.83
CA GLU A 101 31.58 -20.25 39.99
C GLU A 101 31.20 -18.93 39.34
N ARG A 102 31.30 -17.84 40.09
CA ARG A 102 31.05 -16.48 39.58
C ARG A 102 32.28 -15.99 38.80
N LYS A 103 32.13 -15.82 37.48
CA LYS A 103 33.18 -15.28 36.59
C LYS A 103 32.72 -13.94 35.98
N PRO A 104 33.62 -13.01 35.67
CA PRO A 104 33.27 -11.81 34.89
C PRO A 104 32.66 -12.20 33.55
N ILE A 105 31.59 -11.53 33.12
CA ILE A 105 30.96 -11.79 31.81
C ILE A 105 31.92 -11.48 30.64
N ALA A 106 32.94 -10.64 30.91
CA ALA A 106 34.12 -10.42 30.08
C ALA A 106 34.91 -11.70 29.74
N GLU A 107 34.84 -12.74 30.57
CA GLU A 107 35.50 -14.02 30.29
C GLU A 107 34.82 -14.76 29.15
N LEU A 108 33.55 -14.46 28.82
CA LEU A 108 32.85 -15.13 27.72
C LEU A 108 33.45 -14.79 26.36
N VAL A 109 34.00 -13.58 26.19
CA VAL A 109 34.65 -13.12 24.96
C VAL A 109 35.88 -12.27 25.31
N LYS A 110 37.08 -12.70 24.90
CA LYS A 110 38.34 -11.99 25.21
C LYS A 110 39.26 -11.82 24.01
N ASP A 111 40.08 -10.77 24.03
CA ASP A 111 41.28 -10.64 23.19
C ASP A 111 42.48 -11.14 24.03
N PRO A 112 43.07 -12.31 23.72
CA PRO A 112 44.14 -12.88 24.53
C PRO A 112 45.45 -12.09 24.44
N PHE A 113 45.58 -11.17 23.47
CA PHE A 113 46.78 -10.36 23.26
C PHE A 113 46.62 -8.92 23.77
N ARG A 114 45.40 -8.53 24.17
CA ARG A 114 45.14 -7.24 24.84
C ARG A 114 44.22 -7.45 26.03
N PRO A 115 44.71 -7.32 27.27
CA PRO A 115 43.83 -7.30 28.43
C PRO A 115 42.93 -6.05 28.33
N LYS A 116 41.68 -6.23 27.89
CA LYS A 116 40.66 -5.19 28.01
C LYS A 116 40.40 -5.00 29.50
N ARG A 117 40.66 -3.79 30.02
CA ARG A 117 40.06 -3.35 31.28
C ARG A 117 38.60 -3.05 30.99
N TYR A 118 37.73 -4.02 31.23
CA TYR A 118 36.30 -3.78 31.29
C TYR A 118 36.05 -2.81 32.44
N LEU A 119 35.46 -1.66 32.13
CA LEU A 119 35.13 -0.66 33.12
C LEU A 119 33.78 -1.04 33.71
N ASP A 120 33.78 -1.46 34.97
CA ASP A 120 32.56 -1.74 35.73
C ASP A 120 31.54 -0.61 35.56
N GLY A 121 30.31 -0.98 35.20
CA GLY A 121 29.22 -0.03 34.94
C GLY A 121 29.28 0.73 33.60
N LYS A 122 30.28 0.49 32.73
CA LYS A 122 30.37 1.10 31.38
C LYS A 122 30.26 0.09 30.23
N THR A 123 30.39 -1.20 30.49
CA THR A 123 30.16 -2.25 29.51
C THR A 123 28.79 -2.86 29.74
N LYS A 124 27.92 -2.79 28.73
CA LYS A 124 26.62 -3.45 28.72
C LYS A 124 26.72 -4.73 27.89
N PHE A 125 26.05 -5.78 28.34
CA PHE A 125 25.93 -7.02 27.59
C PHE A 125 24.48 -7.16 27.14
N GLU A 126 24.29 -7.58 25.90
CA GLU A 126 22.99 -7.74 25.29
C GLU A 126 22.73 -9.21 25.01
N LEU A 127 21.55 -9.67 25.40
CA LEU A 127 20.97 -10.90 24.91
C LEU A 127 20.17 -10.55 23.66
N VAL A 128 20.69 -10.96 22.51
CA VAL A 128 20.07 -10.75 21.20
C VAL A 128 19.46 -12.09 20.76
N PRO A 129 18.13 -12.18 20.62
CA PRO A 129 17.50 -13.39 20.10
C PRO A 129 17.90 -13.64 18.64
N GLU A 130 17.82 -14.89 18.21
CA GLU A 130 17.97 -15.20 16.79
C GLU A 130 16.92 -14.44 15.96
N PRO A 131 17.29 -13.89 14.80
CA PRO A 131 16.32 -13.25 13.92
C PRO A 131 15.27 -14.25 13.45
N PHE A 132 14.07 -13.77 13.13
CA PHE A 132 13.11 -14.62 12.44
C PHE A 132 13.64 -15.12 11.10
N PRO A 133 13.22 -16.33 10.67
CA PRO A 133 13.58 -16.83 9.36
C PRO A 133 13.20 -15.84 8.24
N GLU A 134 13.92 -15.97 7.13
CA GLU A 134 13.60 -15.22 5.92
C GLU A 134 12.13 -15.43 5.49
N PRO A 135 11.49 -14.42 4.87
CA PRO A 135 10.12 -14.51 4.41
C PRO A 135 9.89 -15.73 3.51
N LYS A 136 8.76 -16.42 3.71
CA LYS A 136 8.37 -17.61 2.94
C LYS A 136 7.25 -17.28 1.95
N PRO A 137 7.21 -17.93 0.78
CA PRO A 137 6.13 -17.72 -0.18
C PRO A 137 4.80 -18.27 0.36
N LEU A 138 3.73 -17.53 0.10
CA LEU A 138 2.33 -17.86 0.32
C LEU A 138 1.60 -17.71 -1.02
N GLU A 139 1.20 -18.83 -1.59
CA GLU A 139 0.41 -18.86 -2.81
C GLU A 139 -1.04 -18.49 -2.52
N VAL A 140 -1.56 -17.54 -3.31
CA VAL A 140 -2.92 -17.02 -3.22
C VAL A 140 -3.54 -17.10 -4.60
N ALA A 141 -4.62 -17.86 -4.71
CA ALA A 141 -5.33 -18.05 -5.97
C ALA A 141 -6.80 -17.68 -5.83
N TYR A 142 -7.30 -16.91 -6.80
CA TYR A 142 -8.73 -16.66 -6.99
C TYR A 142 -9.09 -16.98 -8.44
N GLU A 143 -9.52 -18.22 -8.67
CA GLU A 143 -9.73 -18.77 -10.02
C GLU A 143 -10.82 -18.01 -10.80
N GLU A 144 -11.96 -17.71 -10.16
CA GLU A 144 -13.04 -16.94 -10.82
C GLU A 144 -12.60 -15.54 -11.24
N GLY A 145 -11.68 -14.93 -10.49
CA GLY A 145 -11.10 -13.63 -10.81
C GLY A 145 -9.90 -13.70 -11.76
N GLY A 146 -9.41 -14.91 -12.08
CA GLY A 146 -8.18 -15.11 -12.87
C GLY A 146 -6.91 -14.61 -12.18
N ILE A 147 -6.90 -14.51 -10.84
CA ILE A 147 -5.79 -13.93 -10.07
C ILE A 147 -4.97 -15.03 -9.43
N PHE A 148 -3.66 -15.02 -9.68
CA PHE A 148 -2.68 -15.91 -9.05
C PHE A 148 -1.50 -15.07 -8.57
N LYS A 149 -1.29 -15.03 -7.25
CA LYS A 149 -0.23 -14.24 -6.62
C LYS A 149 0.56 -15.06 -5.62
N VAL A 150 1.83 -14.68 -5.47
CA VAL A 150 2.69 -15.16 -4.40
C VAL A 150 3.03 -13.97 -3.53
N PHE A 151 2.63 -14.05 -2.26
CA PHE A 151 3.03 -13.10 -1.22
C PHE A 151 4.17 -13.71 -0.40
N HIS A 152 5.01 -12.87 0.20
CA HIS A 152 6.04 -13.27 1.12
C HIS A 152 5.59 -12.98 2.54
N VAL A 153 5.50 -14.01 3.37
CA VAL A 153 5.05 -13.91 4.75
C VAL A 153 6.21 -14.14 5.70
N GLN A 154 6.30 -13.31 6.73
CA GLN A 154 7.31 -13.42 7.77
C GLN A 154 6.64 -13.42 9.14
N ARG A 155 7.24 -14.17 10.08
CA ARG A 155 6.83 -14.11 11.49
C ARG A 155 7.03 -12.69 12.00
N GLN A 156 6.09 -12.21 12.82
CA GLN A 156 6.12 -10.91 13.45
C GLN A 156 6.22 -11.07 14.97
N PRO A 157 6.80 -10.08 15.67
CA PRO A 157 6.86 -10.12 17.12
C PRO A 157 5.48 -10.24 17.75
N LEU A 158 5.32 -11.17 18.69
CA LEU A 158 4.08 -11.33 19.47
C LEU A 158 4.42 -11.75 20.90
N ALA A 159 3.97 -10.98 21.88
CA ALA A 159 4.16 -11.27 23.30
C ALA A 159 3.12 -12.28 23.82
N ASP A 160 3.05 -13.45 23.18
CA ASP A 160 2.17 -14.56 23.54
C ASP A 160 2.93 -15.88 23.35
N MET A 161 3.10 -16.64 24.44
CA MET A 161 3.87 -17.89 24.44
C MET A 161 3.18 -19.02 23.68
N LYS A 162 1.91 -18.87 23.33
CA LYS A 162 1.05 -19.91 22.74
C LYS A 162 0.68 -19.61 21.30
N LYS A 163 1.03 -18.41 20.80
CA LYS A 163 0.63 -17.96 19.48
C LYS A 163 1.81 -17.43 18.68
N SER A 164 1.70 -17.58 17.36
CA SER A 164 2.60 -17.00 16.39
C SER A 164 1.85 -16.10 15.43
N LEU A 165 2.33 -14.87 15.27
CA LEU A 165 1.83 -13.90 14.30
C LEU A 165 2.68 -13.96 13.03
N PHE A 166 2.01 -13.97 11.88
CA PHE A 166 2.65 -13.88 10.57
C PHE A 166 1.96 -12.79 9.76
N LYS A 167 2.74 -12.10 8.92
CA LYS A 167 2.27 -11.00 8.10
C LYS A 167 3.00 -10.97 6.76
N THR A 168 2.31 -10.55 5.72
CA THR A 168 2.92 -10.25 4.42
C THR A 168 3.88 -9.07 4.52
N VAL A 169 5.07 -9.20 3.95
CA VAL A 169 6.11 -8.17 3.94
C VAL A 169 6.27 -7.48 2.58
N ASP A 170 5.54 -7.93 1.56
CA ASP A 170 5.55 -7.31 0.24
C ASP A 170 5.04 -5.86 0.30
N ASN A 171 5.68 -4.99 -0.48
CA ASN A 171 5.16 -3.64 -0.68
C ASN A 171 4.04 -3.68 -1.74
N GLY A 172 2.79 -3.76 -1.27
CA GLY A 172 1.61 -3.78 -2.12
C GLY A 172 0.35 -3.29 -1.39
N SER A 173 -0.76 -3.27 -2.12
CA SER A 173 -2.06 -2.80 -1.65
C SER A 173 -2.90 -3.84 -0.90
N LEU A 174 -2.39 -5.06 -0.72
CA LEU A 174 -3.03 -6.09 0.09
C LEU A 174 -2.07 -6.55 1.20
N GLU A 175 -2.59 -6.65 2.41
CA GLU A 175 -1.89 -7.17 3.57
C GLU A 175 -2.65 -8.37 4.14
N ILE A 176 -1.97 -9.51 4.27
CA ILE A 176 -2.51 -10.71 4.89
C ILE A 176 -1.79 -10.93 6.21
N THR A 177 -2.57 -11.03 7.29
CA THR A 177 -2.08 -11.31 8.64
C THR A 177 -2.75 -12.57 9.16
N PHE A 178 -1.98 -13.48 9.75
CA PHE A 178 -2.55 -14.66 10.39
C PHE A 178 -1.88 -14.98 11.73
N ILE A 179 -2.70 -15.45 12.67
CA ILE A 179 -2.29 -15.86 14.00
C ILE A 179 -2.55 -17.35 14.15
N VAL A 180 -1.48 -18.12 14.33
CA VAL A 180 -1.54 -19.55 14.66
C VAL A 180 -1.56 -19.68 16.18
N ASN A 181 -2.56 -20.34 16.74
CA ASN A 181 -2.53 -20.83 18.11
C ASN A 181 -1.89 -22.22 18.10
N GLU A 182 -0.70 -22.33 18.67
CA GLU A 182 0.11 -23.54 18.66
C GLU A 182 -0.41 -24.60 19.64
N GLU A 183 -1.20 -24.21 20.66
CA GLU A 183 -1.82 -25.16 21.59
C GLU A 183 -3.06 -25.83 21.00
N THR A 184 -3.93 -25.05 20.36
CA THR A 184 -5.20 -25.55 19.81
C THR A 184 -5.10 -25.94 18.34
N GLY A 185 -4.02 -25.54 17.65
CA GLY A 185 -3.87 -25.65 16.21
C GLY A 185 -4.79 -24.71 15.42
N SER A 186 -5.49 -23.78 16.08
CA SER A 186 -6.44 -22.88 15.41
C SER A 186 -5.74 -21.73 14.69
N LEU A 187 -6.33 -21.28 13.59
CA LEU A 187 -5.79 -20.21 12.76
C LEU A 187 -6.81 -19.07 12.63
N THR A 188 -6.36 -17.84 12.89
CA THR A 188 -7.15 -16.62 12.67
C THR A 188 -6.53 -15.83 11.54
N PHE A 189 -7.32 -15.51 10.51
CA PHE A 189 -6.88 -14.73 9.36
C PHE A 189 -7.51 -13.34 9.38
N ASN A 190 -6.74 -12.34 8.95
CA ASN A 190 -7.21 -10.99 8.66
C ASN A 190 -6.61 -10.53 7.34
N VAL A 191 -7.42 -9.89 6.51
CA VAL A 191 -7.01 -9.32 5.23
C VAL A 191 -7.35 -7.85 5.25
N ASN A 192 -6.38 -7.01 4.91
CA ASN A 192 -6.55 -5.56 4.86
C ASN A 192 -6.15 -5.03 3.48
N THR A 193 -6.84 -4.00 3.00
CA THR A 193 -6.52 -3.32 1.75
C THR A 193 -5.95 -1.93 2.04
N ILE A 194 -4.87 -1.58 1.36
CA ILE A 194 -4.19 -0.29 1.46
C ILE A 194 -4.01 0.24 0.04
N LEU A 195 -5.11 0.71 -0.57
CA LEU A 195 -5.14 1.10 -1.98
C LEU A 195 -4.14 2.23 -2.30
N SER A 196 -3.77 3.05 -1.33
CA SER A 196 -2.75 4.11 -1.47
C SER A 196 -1.33 3.59 -1.72
N LYS A 197 -1.09 2.28 -1.62
CA LYS A 197 0.18 1.63 -2.00
C LYS A 197 0.17 1.04 -3.41
N ALA A 198 -0.98 1.03 -4.09
CA ALA A 198 -1.09 0.46 -5.42
C ALA A 198 -0.36 1.34 -6.45
N LYS A 199 0.44 0.73 -7.32
CA LYS A 199 1.27 1.43 -8.31
C LYS A 199 0.47 2.02 -9.46
N ASN A 200 -0.66 1.39 -9.78
CA ASN A 200 -1.53 1.75 -10.90
C ASN A 200 -2.97 1.29 -10.62
N ILE A 201 -3.89 1.64 -11.52
CA ILE A 201 -5.32 1.34 -11.38
C ILE A 201 -5.58 -0.17 -11.45
N GLU A 202 -4.82 -0.88 -12.28
CA GLU A 202 -4.94 -2.33 -12.45
C GLU A 202 -4.66 -3.06 -11.13
N GLU A 203 -3.63 -2.65 -10.39
CA GLU A 203 -3.32 -3.21 -9.06
C GLU A 203 -4.44 -2.91 -8.05
N ILE A 204 -5.09 -1.74 -8.12
CA ILE A 204 -6.27 -1.42 -7.29
C ILE A 204 -7.42 -2.37 -7.62
N ILE A 205 -7.77 -2.52 -8.89
CA ILE A 205 -8.86 -3.40 -9.35
C ILE A 205 -8.59 -4.85 -8.93
N GLU A 206 -7.37 -5.33 -9.14
CA GLU A 206 -6.96 -6.68 -8.76
C GLU A 206 -7.04 -6.89 -7.24
N THR A 207 -6.60 -5.91 -6.45
CA THR A 207 -6.70 -5.94 -4.99
C THR A 207 -8.14 -6.02 -4.52
N LEU A 208 -9.02 -5.20 -5.09
CA LEU A 208 -10.45 -5.19 -4.76
C LEU A 208 -11.12 -6.51 -5.14
N LYS A 209 -10.82 -7.05 -6.33
CA LYS A 209 -11.30 -8.38 -6.76
C LYS A 209 -10.85 -9.48 -5.82
N LEU A 210 -9.58 -9.47 -5.43
CA LEU A 210 -9.05 -10.45 -4.50
C LEU A 210 -9.70 -10.32 -3.11
N TYR A 211 -9.93 -9.09 -2.64
CA TYR A 211 -10.60 -8.83 -1.37
C TYR A 211 -12.07 -9.29 -1.37
N ILE A 212 -12.81 -9.07 -2.46
CA ILE A 212 -14.15 -9.66 -2.65
C ILE A 212 -14.09 -11.18 -2.60
N GLY A 213 -13.09 -11.79 -3.26
CA GLY A 213 -12.87 -13.23 -3.19
C GLY A 213 -12.66 -13.75 -1.76
N PHE A 214 -11.98 -12.97 -0.92
CA PHE A 214 -11.78 -13.27 0.50
C PHE A 214 -13.09 -13.19 1.30
N ILE A 215 -13.88 -12.11 1.14
CA ILE A 215 -15.21 -11.95 1.77
C ILE A 215 -16.09 -13.16 1.44
N ASN A 216 -16.07 -13.58 0.18
CA ASN A 216 -16.93 -14.63 -0.34
C ASN A 216 -16.40 -16.06 -0.10
N GLY A 217 -15.24 -16.21 0.54
CA GLY A 217 -14.65 -17.53 0.84
C GLY A 217 -14.26 -18.31 -0.40
N LYS A 218 -13.88 -17.61 -1.48
CA LYS A 218 -13.50 -18.22 -2.78
C LYS A 218 -12.01 -18.21 -3.05
N VAL A 219 -11.23 -17.52 -2.21
CA VAL A 219 -9.78 -17.48 -2.31
C VAL A 219 -9.17 -18.75 -1.71
N GLN A 220 -8.22 -19.32 -2.43
CA GLN A 220 -7.36 -20.39 -1.96
C GLN A 220 -6.06 -19.80 -1.41
N LEU A 221 -5.69 -20.22 -0.20
CA LEU A 221 -4.38 -19.97 0.41
C LEU A 221 -3.64 -21.29 0.51
N ALA A 222 -2.46 -21.39 -0.11
CA ALA A 222 -1.67 -22.63 -0.17
C ALA A 222 -2.52 -23.87 -0.55
N GLY A 223 -3.39 -23.71 -1.56
CA GLY A 223 -4.29 -24.76 -2.06
C GLY A 223 -5.53 -25.06 -1.21
N THR A 224 -5.76 -24.33 -0.11
CA THR A 224 -6.94 -24.52 0.75
C THR A 224 -7.92 -23.34 0.64
N ILE A 225 -9.18 -23.65 0.30
CA ILE A 225 -10.27 -22.66 0.26
C ILE A 225 -10.56 -22.15 1.68
N GLN A 226 -10.66 -20.84 1.81
CA GLN A 226 -10.95 -20.19 3.09
C GLN A 226 -12.46 -20.11 3.35
N THR A 227 -12.84 -20.09 4.63
CA THR A 227 -14.23 -19.84 5.00
C THR A 227 -14.58 -18.37 4.75
N PRO A 228 -15.80 -18.07 4.25
CA PRO A 228 -16.24 -16.71 4.03
C PRO A 228 -16.38 -15.97 5.35
N PHE A 229 -15.99 -14.69 5.38
CA PHE A 229 -16.38 -13.77 6.44
C PHE A 229 -17.45 -12.83 5.85
N MET A 230 -18.70 -13.27 5.87
CA MET A 230 -19.80 -12.50 5.27
C MET A 230 -20.02 -11.18 6.02
N ASN A 231 -19.94 -10.07 5.30
CA ASN A 231 -20.26 -8.73 5.77
C ASN A 231 -20.88 -7.91 4.63
N ASP A 232 -22.20 -7.92 4.54
CA ASP A 232 -22.96 -7.31 3.42
C ASP A 232 -22.61 -5.83 3.19
N ASN A 233 -22.35 -5.07 4.25
CA ASN A 233 -22.01 -3.65 4.14
C ASN A 233 -20.62 -3.44 3.51
N GLU A 234 -19.67 -4.27 3.92
CA GLU A 234 -18.31 -4.27 3.39
C GLU A 234 -18.28 -4.74 1.95
N GLU A 235 -19.02 -5.81 1.62
CA GLU A 235 -19.18 -6.28 0.25
C GLU A 235 -19.74 -5.19 -0.67
N ARG A 236 -20.80 -4.48 -0.26
CA ARG A 236 -21.36 -3.37 -1.04
C ARG A 236 -20.34 -2.25 -1.26
N SER A 237 -19.64 -1.84 -0.20
CA SER A 237 -18.64 -0.77 -0.27
C SER A 237 -17.50 -1.12 -1.23
N VAL A 238 -16.98 -2.35 -1.15
CA VAL A 238 -15.88 -2.82 -1.99
C VAL A 238 -16.31 -2.98 -3.44
N ASN A 239 -17.52 -3.50 -3.70
CA ASN A 239 -18.06 -3.57 -5.06
C ASN A 239 -18.27 -2.18 -5.67
N GLY A 240 -18.73 -1.20 -4.88
CA GLY A 240 -18.83 0.19 -5.32
C GLY A 240 -17.48 0.79 -5.71
N ALA A 241 -16.45 0.56 -4.88
CA ALA A 241 -15.08 0.99 -5.19
C ALA A 241 -14.53 0.29 -6.44
N LEU A 242 -14.76 -1.01 -6.61
CA LEU A 242 -14.34 -1.77 -7.79
C LEU A 242 -14.97 -1.19 -9.05
N HIS A 243 -16.29 -1.00 -9.03
CA HIS A 243 -17.01 -0.44 -10.17
C HIS A 243 -16.48 0.95 -10.55
N TYR A 244 -16.22 1.81 -9.57
CA TYR A 244 -15.61 3.11 -9.80
C TYR A 244 -14.25 3.01 -10.51
N TRP A 245 -13.32 2.20 -9.98
CA TRP A 245 -11.99 2.08 -10.57
C TRP A 245 -12.00 1.42 -11.95
N GLU A 246 -12.93 0.50 -12.22
CA GLU A 246 -13.14 -0.05 -13.56
C GLU A 246 -13.61 1.02 -14.56
N LYS A 247 -14.45 1.99 -14.15
CA LYS A 247 -14.78 3.16 -14.99
C LYS A 247 -13.54 4.00 -15.29
N VAL A 248 -12.74 4.29 -14.26
CA VAL A 248 -11.52 5.09 -14.40
C VAL A 248 -10.54 4.40 -15.36
N LEU A 249 -10.36 3.08 -15.25
CA LEU A 249 -9.52 2.31 -16.17
C LEU A 249 -10.04 2.39 -17.61
N ALA A 250 -11.33 2.15 -17.83
CA ALA A 250 -11.93 2.20 -19.16
C ALA A 250 -11.74 3.57 -19.84
N ILE A 251 -11.88 4.66 -19.07
CA ILE A 251 -11.60 6.02 -19.55
C ILE A 251 -10.12 6.19 -19.89
N SER A 252 -9.22 5.73 -19.00
CA SER A 252 -7.77 5.78 -19.20
C SER A 252 -7.36 5.12 -20.52
N GLU A 253 -7.89 3.93 -20.78
CA GLU A 253 -7.66 3.16 -22.01
C GLU A 253 -8.26 3.86 -23.24
N LYS A 254 -9.51 4.34 -23.14
CA LYS A 254 -10.20 5.03 -24.24
C LYS A 254 -9.49 6.31 -24.68
N LEU A 255 -8.91 7.05 -23.72
CA LEU A 255 -8.16 8.27 -23.96
C LEU A 255 -6.67 8.02 -24.22
N ASN A 256 -6.20 6.78 -24.07
CA ASN A 256 -4.79 6.40 -24.16
C ASN A 256 -3.90 7.27 -23.24
N VAL A 257 -4.34 7.47 -22.00
CA VAL A 257 -3.62 8.20 -20.96
C VAL A 257 -3.28 7.28 -19.80
N LYS A 258 -2.28 7.68 -19.00
CA LYS A 258 -1.93 6.97 -17.76
C LYS A 258 -2.30 7.84 -16.57
N PHE A 259 -3.33 7.43 -15.84
CA PHE A 259 -3.71 8.04 -14.58
C PHE A 259 -2.80 7.57 -13.43
N ASN A 260 -2.48 8.48 -12.51
CA ASN A 260 -1.77 8.18 -11.27
C ASN A 260 -2.79 8.08 -10.12
N PRO A 261 -3.03 6.89 -9.54
CA PRO A 261 -4.01 6.75 -8.46
C PRO A 261 -3.62 7.46 -7.16
N HIS A 262 -2.36 7.90 -7.02
CA HIS A 262 -1.90 8.69 -5.86
C HIS A 262 -2.25 10.17 -5.98
N GLU A 263 -2.66 10.64 -7.16
CA GLU A 263 -3.10 12.01 -7.35
C GLU A 263 -4.57 12.11 -6.99
N GLU A 264 -4.90 12.92 -6.00
CA GLU A 264 -6.27 13.12 -5.57
C GLU A 264 -7.07 13.94 -6.58
N ILE A 265 -8.37 13.67 -6.64
CA ILE A 265 -9.36 14.50 -7.33
C ILE A 265 -10.46 14.88 -6.35
N ASP A 266 -11.06 16.04 -6.55
CA ASP A 266 -12.20 16.51 -5.75
C ASP A 266 -13.52 15.89 -6.24
N GLU A 267 -14.62 16.26 -5.58
CA GLU A 267 -15.97 15.83 -5.97
C GLU A 267 -16.32 16.22 -7.41
N LYS A 268 -15.81 17.35 -7.90
CA LYS A 268 -16.02 17.78 -9.30
C LYS A 268 -15.31 16.85 -10.26
N GLY A 269 -14.08 16.44 -9.94
CA GLY A 269 -13.32 15.45 -10.69
C GLY A 269 -14.02 14.09 -10.71
N MET A 270 -14.52 13.61 -9.56
CA MET A 270 -15.30 12.38 -9.50
C MET A 270 -16.57 12.44 -10.35
N PHE A 271 -17.29 13.57 -10.30
CA PHE A 271 -18.46 13.76 -11.16
C PHE A 271 -18.08 13.85 -12.65
N TYR A 272 -16.90 14.37 -12.97
CA TYR A 272 -16.39 14.42 -14.34
C TYR A 272 -16.03 13.03 -14.87
N ILE A 273 -15.56 12.11 -14.03
CA ILE A 273 -15.39 10.68 -14.39
C ILE A 273 -16.72 10.08 -14.86
N GLU A 274 -17.84 10.36 -14.18
CA GLU A 274 -19.16 9.88 -14.60
C GLU A 274 -19.58 10.45 -15.96
N LYS A 275 -19.34 11.74 -16.21
CA LYS A 275 -19.60 12.39 -17.50
C LYS A 275 -18.81 11.73 -18.64
N LEU A 276 -17.52 11.48 -18.40
CA LEU A 276 -16.63 10.85 -19.36
C LEU A 276 -17.02 9.39 -19.61
N TYR A 277 -17.35 8.63 -18.56
CA TYR A 277 -17.79 7.24 -18.71
C TYR A 277 -19.04 7.16 -19.57
N ARG A 278 -20.06 7.95 -19.23
CA ARG A 278 -21.33 8.04 -19.96
C ARG A 278 -21.14 8.41 -21.43
N SER A 279 -20.27 9.38 -21.71
CA SER A 279 -20.05 9.88 -23.07
C SER A 279 -19.12 9.02 -23.90
N LEU A 280 -17.95 8.66 -23.36
CA LEU A 280 -16.85 8.06 -24.12
C LEU A 280 -16.89 6.53 -24.13
N ILE A 281 -17.44 5.92 -23.08
CA ILE A 281 -17.51 4.46 -22.93
C ILE A 281 -18.89 3.95 -23.33
N GLU A 282 -19.96 4.52 -22.77
CA GLU A 282 -21.33 4.13 -23.14
C GLU A 282 -21.81 4.77 -24.45
N GLY A 283 -21.11 5.80 -24.95
CA GLY A 283 -21.45 6.47 -26.21
C GLY A 283 -22.74 7.29 -26.15
N ALA A 284 -23.17 7.70 -24.95
CA ALA A 284 -24.48 8.29 -24.73
C ALA A 284 -24.39 9.71 -24.12
N PRO A 285 -25.30 10.62 -24.49
CA PRO A 285 -25.37 11.93 -23.85
C PRO A 285 -25.92 11.82 -22.43
N TYR A 286 -25.61 12.84 -21.64
CA TYR A 286 -26.09 13.03 -20.28
C TYR A 286 -26.71 14.42 -20.10
N LYS A 287 -27.60 14.58 -19.12
CA LYS A 287 -28.16 15.87 -18.73
C LYS A 287 -28.02 16.14 -17.25
N ILE A 288 -27.78 17.41 -16.91
CA ILE A 288 -27.64 17.90 -15.53
C ILE A 288 -28.34 19.26 -15.39
N PRO A 289 -28.93 19.58 -14.23
CA PRO A 289 -29.42 20.94 -13.98
C PRO A 289 -28.25 21.91 -13.88
N VAL A 290 -28.41 23.11 -14.46
CA VAL A 290 -27.42 24.19 -14.41
C VAL A 290 -28.08 25.51 -14.04
N ASN A 291 -27.33 26.37 -13.35
CA ASN A 291 -27.74 27.74 -13.12
C ASN A 291 -26.99 28.65 -14.11
N VAL A 292 -27.66 28.98 -15.21
CA VAL A 292 -27.15 29.87 -16.26
C VAL A 292 -28.20 30.95 -16.47
N GLU A 293 -27.83 32.19 -16.18
CA GLU A 293 -28.74 33.35 -16.27
C GLU A 293 -28.54 34.13 -17.57
N ASP A 294 -27.35 34.00 -18.18
CA ASP A 294 -27.03 34.67 -19.42
C ASP A 294 -25.92 33.97 -20.21
N PHE A 295 -25.86 34.27 -21.52
CA PHE A 295 -24.71 33.95 -22.37
C PHE A 295 -24.51 35.06 -23.40
N THR A 296 -23.30 35.14 -23.96
CA THR A 296 -22.96 36.09 -25.03
C THR A 296 -22.69 35.34 -26.32
N THR A 297 -23.20 35.87 -27.44
CA THR A 297 -22.97 35.31 -28.78
C THR A 297 -22.62 36.40 -29.79
N THR A 298 -22.01 35.99 -30.90
CA THR A 298 -21.66 36.86 -32.03
C THR A 298 -22.30 36.31 -33.30
N THR A 299 -22.93 37.18 -34.07
CA THR A 299 -23.64 36.83 -35.31
C THR A 299 -22.93 37.40 -36.53
N SER A 300 -23.10 36.77 -37.70
CA SER A 300 -22.58 37.31 -38.96
C SER A 300 -23.37 38.55 -39.41
N GLU A 301 -24.66 38.58 -39.14
CA GLU A 301 -25.60 39.64 -39.50
C GLU A 301 -26.30 40.21 -38.27
N PRO A 302 -26.83 41.45 -38.32
CA PRO A 302 -27.62 42.00 -37.23
C PRO A 302 -28.77 41.08 -36.82
N LEU A 303 -28.94 40.85 -35.53
CA LEU A 303 -29.95 39.95 -34.99
C LEU A 303 -31.29 40.67 -34.84
N ASN A 304 -32.37 40.08 -35.34
CA ASN A 304 -33.72 40.54 -35.05
C ASN A 304 -34.17 40.04 -33.67
N THR A 305 -33.97 40.84 -32.62
CA THR A 305 -34.22 40.43 -31.22
C THR A 305 -35.66 40.00 -30.96
N SER A 306 -36.62 40.56 -31.70
CA SER A 306 -38.05 40.23 -31.56
C SER A 306 -38.40 38.79 -31.94
N GLU A 307 -37.53 38.08 -32.65
CA GLU A 307 -37.73 36.67 -33.01
C GLU A 307 -37.47 35.71 -31.85
N TYR A 308 -36.81 36.17 -30.79
CA TYR A 308 -36.32 35.32 -29.70
C TYR A 308 -37.00 35.64 -28.36
N ILE A 309 -37.30 36.91 -28.10
CA ILE A 309 -37.89 37.37 -26.83
C ILE A 309 -39.29 36.77 -26.64
N GLU A 310 -39.58 36.29 -25.42
CA GLU A 310 -40.89 35.77 -24.99
C GLU A 310 -41.47 34.63 -25.84
N LYS A 311 -40.62 33.94 -26.60
CA LYS A 311 -40.97 32.66 -27.22
C LYS A 311 -41.08 31.56 -26.16
N ASP A 312 -41.87 30.53 -26.45
CA ASP A 312 -41.91 29.28 -25.68
C ASP A 312 -40.51 28.63 -25.58
N GLY A 313 -40.38 27.58 -24.76
CA GLY A 313 -39.09 26.96 -24.44
C GLY A 313 -38.18 26.69 -25.65
N MET A 314 -36.99 27.28 -25.60
CA MET A 314 -35.94 27.20 -26.61
C MET A 314 -34.80 26.29 -26.15
N ALA A 315 -33.97 25.89 -27.11
CA ALA A 315 -32.70 25.22 -26.85
C ALA A 315 -31.56 25.92 -27.58
N PHE A 316 -30.41 26.02 -26.91
CA PHE A 316 -29.19 26.61 -27.45
C PHE A 316 -28.10 25.56 -27.47
N GLN A 317 -27.57 25.22 -28.65
CA GLN A 317 -26.49 24.27 -28.80
C GLN A 317 -25.17 24.94 -29.18
N TYR A 318 -24.06 24.41 -28.66
CA TYR A 318 -22.73 24.89 -28.98
C TYR A 318 -21.68 23.79 -28.84
N ALA A 319 -20.56 23.97 -29.53
CA ALA A 319 -19.35 23.18 -29.39
C ALA A 319 -18.46 23.82 -28.32
N GLN A 320 -17.91 23.00 -27.43
CA GLN A 320 -16.98 23.43 -26.39
C GLN A 320 -15.71 22.58 -26.46
N GLU A 321 -14.57 23.23 -26.20
CA GLU A 321 -13.30 22.56 -25.93
C GLU A 321 -12.87 22.95 -24.52
N GLU A 322 -12.51 21.97 -23.70
CA GLU A 322 -12.05 22.21 -22.33
C GLU A 322 -10.82 21.37 -21.99
N SER A 323 -9.97 21.92 -21.13
CA SER A 323 -8.85 21.22 -20.55
C SER A 323 -9.17 20.81 -19.12
N VAL A 324 -9.07 19.52 -18.82
CA VAL A 324 -9.44 18.95 -17.52
C VAL A 324 -8.30 18.14 -16.95
N LYS A 325 -8.00 18.33 -15.66
CA LYS A 325 -6.99 17.54 -14.95
C LYS A 325 -7.66 16.46 -14.10
N LEU A 326 -7.34 15.19 -14.34
CA LEU A 326 -7.83 14.04 -13.57
C LEU A 326 -6.67 13.11 -13.27
N TYR A 327 -6.51 12.69 -12.01
CA TYR A 327 -5.49 11.73 -11.57
C TYR A 327 -4.08 12.05 -12.12
N GLY A 328 -3.69 13.33 -12.05
CA GLY A 328 -2.40 13.83 -12.54
C GLY A 328 -2.29 14.04 -14.06
N ALA A 329 -3.20 13.51 -14.87
CA ALA A 329 -3.20 13.68 -16.32
C ALA A 329 -4.01 14.91 -16.74
N THR A 330 -3.55 15.62 -17.77
CA THR A 330 -4.30 16.72 -18.41
C THR A 330 -4.91 16.23 -19.71
N LEU A 331 -6.22 16.41 -19.84
CA LEU A 331 -7.03 15.94 -20.96
C LEU A 331 -7.56 17.14 -21.74
N THR A 332 -7.61 17.01 -23.06
CA THR A 332 -8.37 17.94 -23.92
C THR A 332 -9.65 17.22 -24.34
N ILE A 333 -10.80 17.77 -23.93
CA ILE A 333 -12.12 17.19 -24.18
C ILE A 333 -12.91 18.11 -25.11
N PHE A 334 -13.50 17.51 -26.14
CA PHE A 334 -14.38 18.18 -27.08
C PHE A 334 -15.82 17.80 -26.74
N SER A 335 -16.73 18.78 -26.68
CA SER A 335 -18.09 18.56 -26.19
C SER A 335 -19.12 19.19 -27.10
N ALA A 336 -20.15 18.43 -27.43
CA ALA A 336 -21.40 18.99 -27.92
C ALA A 336 -22.28 19.27 -26.70
N VAL A 337 -22.75 20.51 -26.56
CA VAL A 337 -23.54 20.95 -25.42
C VAL A 337 -24.83 21.58 -25.92
N ALA A 338 -25.93 21.35 -25.20
CA ALA A 338 -27.19 22.03 -25.40
C ALA A 338 -27.74 22.50 -24.04
N LEU A 339 -28.05 23.79 -23.94
CA LEU A 339 -28.93 24.32 -22.91
C LEU A 339 -30.36 24.11 -23.37
N LEU A 340 -31.12 23.34 -22.61
CA LEU A 340 -32.51 23.01 -22.86
C LEU A 340 -33.40 23.82 -21.91
N ASN A 341 -34.68 23.93 -22.24
CA ASN A 341 -35.66 24.59 -21.38
C ASN A 341 -35.33 26.07 -21.11
N CYS A 342 -34.82 26.78 -22.11
CA CYS A 342 -34.43 28.18 -21.97
C CYS A 342 -35.52 29.10 -22.51
N LYS A 343 -35.87 30.16 -21.78
CA LYS A 343 -36.71 31.26 -22.25
C LYS A 343 -35.89 32.54 -22.25
N VAL A 344 -35.87 33.23 -23.38
CA VAL A 344 -35.15 34.51 -23.51
C VAL A 344 -36.03 35.63 -22.97
N THR A 345 -35.55 36.30 -21.92
CA THR A 345 -36.24 37.42 -21.28
C THR A 345 -35.80 38.76 -21.81
N ASP A 346 -34.55 38.86 -22.25
CA ASP A 346 -33.96 40.11 -22.73
C ASP A 346 -32.74 39.84 -23.63
N ILE A 347 -32.45 40.78 -24.53
CA ILE A 347 -31.26 40.74 -25.40
C ILE A 347 -30.63 42.13 -25.47
N GLU A 348 -29.41 42.23 -24.95
CA GLU A 348 -28.64 43.48 -24.93
C GLU A 348 -27.54 43.45 -26.01
N ALA A 349 -27.46 44.49 -26.84
CA ALA A 349 -26.34 44.67 -27.74
C ALA A 349 -25.10 45.13 -26.94
N VAL A 350 -24.03 44.33 -26.97
CA VAL A 350 -22.76 44.62 -26.30
C VAL A 350 -21.84 45.40 -27.24
N GLU A 351 -21.72 44.92 -28.48
CA GLU A 351 -20.95 45.52 -29.57
C GLU A 351 -21.66 45.24 -30.90
N LYS A 352 -21.11 45.74 -32.02
CA LYS A 352 -21.66 45.43 -33.35
C LYS A 352 -21.70 43.91 -33.55
N ASN A 353 -22.90 43.37 -33.78
CA ASN A 353 -23.18 41.95 -33.96
C ASN A 353 -22.80 41.05 -32.77
N LYS A 354 -22.70 41.60 -31.55
CA LYS A 354 -22.43 40.84 -30.33
C LYS A 354 -23.52 41.13 -29.30
N TYR A 355 -24.18 40.08 -28.84
CA TYR A 355 -25.40 40.20 -28.03
C TYR A 355 -25.28 39.35 -26.77
N LYS A 356 -25.75 39.90 -25.65
CA LYS A 356 -25.93 39.19 -24.39
C LYS A 356 -27.40 38.79 -24.27
N PHE A 357 -27.65 37.49 -24.20
CA PHE A 357 -28.98 36.91 -23.99
C PHE A 357 -29.17 36.68 -22.50
N LYS A 358 -30.22 37.25 -21.91
CA LYS A 358 -30.68 36.86 -20.58
C LYS A 358 -31.70 35.74 -20.72
N ILE A 359 -31.53 34.68 -19.95
CA ILE A 359 -32.36 33.48 -20.02
C ILE A 359 -32.85 33.07 -18.64
N GLU A 360 -34.03 32.48 -18.62
CA GLU A 360 -34.63 31.83 -17.46
C GLU A 360 -35.16 30.44 -17.86
N PRO A 361 -35.45 29.55 -16.89
CA PRO A 361 -36.16 28.31 -17.19
C PRO A 361 -37.52 28.59 -17.82
N ALA A 362 -37.82 28.00 -18.99
CA ALA A 362 -39.13 28.14 -19.63
C ALA A 362 -40.22 27.39 -18.86
N TYR A 363 -39.86 26.25 -18.26
CA TYR A 363 -40.70 25.40 -17.43
C TYR A 363 -39.95 24.98 -16.16
N GLY A 364 -40.65 24.75 -15.06
CA GLY A 364 -40.03 24.25 -13.82
C GLY A 364 -38.99 25.20 -13.22
N GLU A 365 -38.02 24.65 -12.49
CA GLU A 365 -37.08 25.43 -11.68
C GLU A 365 -35.69 25.62 -12.29
N ASN A 366 -35.28 24.79 -13.27
CA ASN A 366 -33.90 24.77 -13.75
C ASN A 366 -33.82 24.69 -15.28
N ILE A 367 -32.78 25.33 -15.82
CA ILE A 367 -32.26 25.03 -17.17
C ILE A 367 -31.51 23.70 -17.08
N GLU A 368 -31.66 22.86 -18.10
CA GLU A 368 -30.92 21.60 -18.20
C GLU A 368 -29.78 21.75 -19.21
N GLN A 369 -28.57 21.34 -18.83
CA GLN A 369 -27.47 21.19 -19.76
C GLN A 369 -27.37 19.72 -20.17
N ALA A 370 -27.66 19.44 -21.44
CA ALA A 370 -27.34 18.16 -22.07
C ALA A 370 -25.96 18.24 -22.74
N ALA A 371 -25.13 17.22 -22.57
CA ALA A 371 -23.81 17.19 -23.18
C ALA A 371 -23.39 15.77 -23.59
N GLN A 372 -22.50 15.73 -24.59
CA GLN A 372 -21.78 14.53 -25.00
C GLN A 372 -20.32 14.90 -25.30
N HIS A 373 -19.41 14.15 -24.71
CA HIS A 373 -17.96 14.32 -24.88
C HIS A 373 -17.40 13.44 -26.00
N PHE A 374 -16.32 13.92 -26.61
CA PHE A 374 -15.61 13.32 -27.73
C PHE A 374 -14.10 13.45 -27.52
N THR A 375 -13.36 12.51 -28.11
CA THR A 375 -11.89 12.46 -28.00
C THR A 375 -11.19 13.36 -29.00
N ASN A 376 -11.87 13.73 -30.08
CA ASN A 376 -11.31 14.55 -31.14
C ASN A 376 -12.36 15.46 -31.77
N ARG A 377 -11.86 16.52 -32.43
CA ARG A 377 -12.68 17.55 -33.07
C ARG A 377 -13.52 17.01 -34.23
N GLN A 378 -13.03 16.02 -34.97
CA GLN A 378 -13.74 15.49 -36.15
C GLN A 378 -15.04 14.79 -35.76
N GLU A 379 -15.03 13.99 -34.68
CA GLU A 379 -16.23 13.36 -34.14
C GLU A 379 -17.27 14.40 -33.71
N LEU A 380 -16.81 15.45 -33.01
CA LEU A 380 -17.66 16.56 -32.59
C LEU A 380 -18.29 17.27 -33.78
N ASP A 381 -17.49 17.68 -34.76
CA ASP A 381 -17.96 18.42 -35.95
C ASP A 381 -18.92 17.55 -36.79
N GLY A 382 -18.70 16.24 -36.83
CA GLY A 382 -19.61 15.27 -37.43
C GLY A 382 -21.00 15.26 -36.76
N LEU A 383 -21.08 15.47 -35.45
CA LEU A 383 -22.36 15.55 -34.74
C LEU A 383 -23.16 16.82 -35.12
N PHE A 384 -22.46 17.92 -35.39
CA PHE A 384 -23.07 19.18 -35.86
C PHE A 384 -23.37 19.20 -37.36
N THR A 385 -23.20 18.07 -38.06
CA THR A 385 -23.45 17.96 -39.50
C THR A 385 -24.52 16.89 -39.78
N PRO A 386 -25.76 17.25 -40.16
CA PRO A 386 -26.28 18.62 -40.31
C PRO A 386 -26.52 19.32 -38.95
N PRO A 387 -26.66 20.66 -38.92
CA PRO A 387 -26.71 21.44 -37.67
C PRO A 387 -27.72 20.94 -36.64
N GLU A 388 -28.89 20.46 -37.07
CA GLU A 388 -29.95 19.98 -36.18
C GLU A 388 -29.67 18.61 -35.54
N ASN A 389 -28.63 17.89 -35.98
CA ASN A 389 -28.35 16.54 -35.52
C ASN A 389 -27.87 16.51 -34.06
N ALA A 390 -27.03 17.47 -33.65
CA ALA A 390 -26.56 17.58 -32.26
C ALA A 390 -27.74 17.71 -31.28
N LEU A 391 -28.69 18.61 -31.53
CA LEU A 391 -29.87 18.76 -30.67
C LEU A 391 -30.74 17.48 -30.63
N LYS A 392 -30.92 16.80 -31.76
CA LYS A 392 -31.66 15.52 -31.82
C LYS A 392 -31.02 14.42 -30.97
N VAL A 393 -29.69 14.39 -30.89
CA VAL A 393 -28.96 13.46 -30.02
C VAL A 393 -29.06 13.90 -28.57
N LEU A 394 -28.74 15.15 -28.27
CA LEU A 394 -28.68 15.69 -26.90
C LEU A 394 -30.06 15.74 -26.21
N SER A 395 -31.15 15.92 -26.95
CA SER A 395 -32.52 15.83 -26.43
C SER A 395 -32.91 14.43 -25.91
N LYS A 396 -32.13 13.38 -26.23
CA LYS A 396 -32.31 12.03 -25.69
C LYS A 396 -31.45 11.77 -24.44
N ALA A 397 -30.77 12.80 -23.95
CA ALA A 397 -29.96 12.72 -22.74
C ALA A 397 -30.78 12.25 -21.54
N LYS A 398 -30.17 11.38 -20.73
CA LYS A 398 -30.72 10.95 -19.44
C LYS A 398 -30.04 11.71 -18.32
N ASP A 399 -30.76 11.89 -17.22
CA ASP A 399 -30.19 12.50 -16.02
C ASP A 399 -28.94 11.73 -15.60
N LEU A 400 -27.84 12.46 -15.44
CA LEU A 400 -26.67 11.91 -14.79
C LEU A 400 -26.95 11.98 -13.30
N ASP A 401 -27.33 10.84 -12.72
CA ASP A 401 -27.49 10.76 -11.28
C ASP A 401 -26.21 11.29 -10.62
N LYS A 402 -26.35 12.34 -9.79
CA LYS A 402 -25.33 12.66 -8.79
C LYS A 402 -25.29 11.43 -7.91
N ASN A 403 -24.34 10.53 -8.13
CA ASN A 403 -24.14 9.29 -7.36
C ASN A 403 -24.66 9.46 -5.92
N LYS A 404 -25.91 9.05 -5.67
CA LYS A 404 -26.27 8.61 -4.34
C LYS A 404 -25.59 7.26 -4.27
N PRO A 405 -24.62 7.03 -3.38
CA PRO A 405 -24.21 5.67 -3.11
C PRO A 405 -25.50 4.87 -2.87
N SER A 406 -25.66 3.78 -3.61
CA SER A 406 -26.79 2.87 -3.45
C SER A 406 -26.87 2.50 -1.97
N ASN A 407 -27.89 2.99 -1.27
CA ASN A 407 -28.16 2.62 0.14
C ASN A 407 -28.36 1.12 0.28
#